data_AF-A0A103DVK7-F1
#
_entry.id   AF-A0A103DVK7-F1
#
_cell.length_a   1.000
_cell.length_b   1.000
_cell.length_c   1.000
_cell.angle_alpha   90.00
_cell.angle_beta   90.00
_cell.angle_gamma   90.00
#
_symmetry.space_group_name_H-M   'P 1'
#
loop_
_entity.id
_entity.type
_entity.pdbx_description
1 polymer ?
#
loop_
_entity_poly.entity_id
_entity_poly.type
_entity_poly.pdbx_seq_one_letter_code
_entity_poly.pdbx_strand_id
1 'polypeptide(L)'
;MIVSLTAASTSLHAQPADGLSLAQRKNCMACHAADTTLMGPSFRAIADKYAARGDAVSYLAQTIVKGSVGVWGNVPMPANTQLTNAEASTLAHWILSRK
;
A
#
# COMPACT_ATOMS: atom_id res chain seq x y z
N MET A 1 -16.46 48.03 20.26
CA MET A 1 -17.08 46.69 20.30
C MET A 1 -18.02 46.64 19.12
N ILE A 2 -17.84 45.82 18.09
CA ILE A 2 -18.16 44.39 18.08
C ILE A 2 -17.25 43.68 17.05
N VAL A 3 -16.69 42.54 17.46
CA VAL A 3 -15.91 41.59 16.66
C VAL A 3 -16.86 40.77 15.80
N SER A 4 -16.55 40.54 14.53
CA SER A 4 -17.23 39.50 13.74
C SER A 4 -16.18 38.65 13.04
N LEU A 5 -15.89 37.51 13.68
CA LEU A 5 -14.96 36.49 13.23
C LEU A 5 -15.77 35.44 12.47
N THR A 6 -15.76 35.48 11.14
CA THR A 6 -16.34 34.41 10.32
C THR A 6 -15.38 33.23 10.30
N ALA A 7 -15.73 32.14 10.99
CA ALA A 7 -15.00 30.89 10.97
C ALA A 7 -15.17 30.20 9.60
N ALA A 8 -14.09 30.10 8.82
CA ALA A 8 -14.04 29.26 7.64
C ALA A 8 -13.80 27.81 8.11
N SER A 9 -14.83 26.97 8.02
CA SER A 9 -14.71 25.53 8.23
C SER A 9 -13.95 24.89 7.06
N THR A 10 -12.64 24.70 7.20
CA THR A 10 -11.89 23.84 6.29
C THR A 10 -12.28 22.40 6.57
N SER A 11 -13.18 21.85 5.76
CA SER A 11 -13.39 20.40 5.71
C SER A 11 -12.05 19.74 5.40
N LEU A 12 -11.49 19.02 6.37
CA LEU A 12 -10.36 18.12 6.16
C LEU A 12 -10.87 16.97 5.28
N HIS A 13 -10.92 17.18 3.97
CA HIS A 13 -11.10 16.11 3.02
C HIS A 13 -9.82 15.30 3.09
N ALA A 14 -9.84 14.18 3.81
CA ALA A 14 -8.78 13.19 3.74
C ALA A 14 -8.66 12.79 2.27
N GLN A 15 -7.72 13.43 1.56
CA GLN A 15 -7.37 13.03 0.21
C GLN A 15 -7.06 11.52 0.30
N PRO A 16 -7.63 10.68 -0.58
CA PRO A 16 -7.25 9.28 -0.63
C PRO A 16 -5.73 9.27 -0.70
N ALA A 17 -5.08 8.70 0.32
CA ALA A 17 -3.64 8.67 0.35
C ALA A 17 -3.21 7.96 -0.93
N ASP A 18 -2.54 8.69 -1.83
CA ASP A 18 -2.10 8.12 -3.09
C ASP A 18 -1.17 6.95 -2.81
N GLY A 19 -1.66 5.74 -3.08
CA GLY A 19 -0.95 4.50 -2.81
C GLY A 19 0.37 4.41 -3.57
N LEU A 20 0.47 5.06 -4.74
CA LEU A 20 1.72 5.15 -5.49
C LEU A 20 2.72 6.03 -4.73
N SER A 21 2.32 7.23 -4.31
CA SER A 21 3.16 8.13 -3.53
C SER A 21 3.59 7.49 -2.20
N LEU A 22 2.69 6.76 -1.52
CA LEU A 22 3.04 6.02 -0.31
C LEU A 22 4.05 4.90 -0.59
N ALA A 23 3.85 4.13 -1.67
CA ALA A 23 4.76 3.06 -2.07
C ALA A 23 6.15 3.59 -2.43
N GLN A 24 6.23 4.76 -3.07
CA GLN A 24 7.49 5.46 -3.32
C GLN A 24 8.17 5.91 -2.03
N ARG A 25 7.44 6.60 -1.14
CA ARG A 25 7.99 7.08 0.16
C ARG A 25 8.45 5.95 1.06
N LYS A 26 7.80 4.79 0.98
CA LYS A 26 8.11 3.59 1.78
C LYS A 26 9.05 2.63 1.04
N ASN A 27 9.66 3.09 -0.05
CA ASN A 27 10.69 2.41 -0.81
C ASN A 27 10.29 1.03 -1.40
N CYS A 28 9.00 0.81 -1.65
CA CYS A 28 8.51 -0.42 -2.26
C CYS A 28 9.05 -0.62 -3.69
N MET A 29 9.32 0.50 -4.37
CA MET A 29 9.82 0.54 -5.76
C MET A 29 11.26 0.05 -5.93
N ALA A 30 12.00 -0.11 -4.82
CA ALA A 30 13.35 -0.68 -4.87
C ALA A 30 13.33 -2.19 -5.20
N CYS A 31 12.23 -2.88 -4.90
CA CYS A 31 12.11 -4.32 -5.06
C CYS A 31 10.94 -4.73 -5.98
N HIS A 32 9.96 -3.85 -6.18
CA HIS A 32 8.76 -4.11 -6.98
C HIS A 32 8.62 -3.08 -8.11
N ALA A 33 8.06 -3.50 -9.23
CA ALA A 33 7.66 -2.61 -10.32
C ALA A 33 6.21 -2.85 -10.72
N ALA A 34 5.66 -1.99 -11.57
CA ALA A 34 4.27 -2.09 -12.04
C ALA A 34 3.98 -3.45 -12.70
N ASP A 35 4.75 -3.78 -13.75
CA ASP A 35 4.45 -4.91 -14.64
C ASP A 35 5.61 -5.90 -14.81
N THR A 36 6.80 -5.56 -14.33
CA THR A 36 8.01 -6.40 -14.45
C THR A 36 8.42 -6.95 -13.09
N THR A 37 8.85 -8.21 -13.05
CA THR A 37 9.48 -8.80 -11.87
C THR A 37 10.89 -8.25 -11.67
N LEU A 38 11.19 -7.79 -10.47
CA LEU A 38 12.53 -7.36 -10.06
C LEU A 38 13.07 -8.34 -9.03
N MET A 39 13.25 -7.90 -7.78
CA MET A 39 13.52 -8.80 -6.65
C MET A 39 12.23 -9.43 -6.13
N GLY A 40 11.14 -8.66 -6.12
CA GLY A 40 9.78 -9.10 -5.85
C GLY A 40 8.95 -9.20 -7.14
N PRO A 41 7.76 -9.83 -7.05
CA PRO A 41 6.80 -9.88 -8.15
C PRO A 41 6.33 -8.47 -8.53
N SER A 42 5.87 -8.31 -9.78
CA SER A 42 5.22 -7.06 -10.20
C SER A 42 3.92 -6.82 -9.43
N PHE A 43 3.55 -5.55 -9.23
CA PHE A 43 2.28 -5.21 -8.59
C PHE A 43 1.09 -5.80 -9.33
N ARG A 44 1.17 -5.86 -10.66
CA ARG A 44 0.19 -6.54 -11.51
C ARG A 44 0.07 -8.02 -11.20
N ALA A 45 1.18 -8.74 -11.10
CA ALA A 45 1.16 -10.16 -10.75
C ALA A 45 0.53 -10.40 -9.36
N ILE A 46 0.79 -9.52 -8.39
CA ILE A 46 0.16 -9.59 -7.06
C ILE A 46 -1.35 -9.37 -7.19
N ALA A 47 -1.78 -8.34 -7.92
CA ALA A 47 -3.18 -8.03 -8.15
C ALA A 47 -3.92 -9.22 -8.78
N ASP A 48 -3.34 -9.81 -9.81
CA ASP A 48 -3.91 -10.95 -10.55
C ASP A 48 -4.00 -12.21 -9.67
N LYS A 49 -2.94 -12.54 -8.91
CA LYS A 49 -2.92 -13.72 -8.03
C LYS A 49 -3.97 -13.66 -6.93
N TYR A 50 -4.23 -12.47 -6.37
CA TYR A 50 -5.12 -12.29 -5.22
C TYR A 50 -6.50 -11.71 -5.57
N ALA A 51 -6.82 -11.51 -6.85
CA ALA A 51 -8.08 -10.88 -7.29
C ALA A 51 -9.35 -11.60 -6.79
N ALA A 52 -9.30 -12.93 -6.64
CA ALA A 52 -10.44 -13.74 -6.21
C ALA A 52 -10.49 -13.99 -4.69
N ARG A 53 -9.51 -13.48 -3.94
CA ARG A 53 -9.41 -13.73 -2.50
C ARG A 53 -10.26 -12.74 -1.70
N GLY A 54 -11.23 -13.23 -0.93
CA GLY A 54 -12.15 -12.39 -0.15
C GLY A 54 -11.50 -11.54 0.95
N ASP A 55 -10.37 -11.99 1.49
CA ASP A 55 -9.58 -11.31 2.52
C ASP A 55 -8.27 -10.71 1.98
N ALA A 56 -8.17 -10.47 0.66
CA ALA A 56 -6.93 -10.07 -0.01
C ALA A 56 -6.24 -8.86 0.61
N VAL A 57 -7.00 -7.82 0.95
CA VAL A 57 -6.46 -6.59 1.55
C VAL A 57 -5.79 -6.88 2.89
N SER A 58 -6.51 -7.55 3.81
CA SER A 58 -6.02 -7.88 5.14
C SER A 58 -4.82 -8.84 5.09
N TYR A 59 -4.86 -9.82 4.18
CA TYR A 59 -3.75 -10.73 3.94
C TYR A 59 -2.50 -9.99 3.47
N LEU A 60 -2.62 -9.19 2.40
CA LEU A 60 -1.50 -8.43 1.83
C LEU A 60 -0.96 -7.39 2.80
N ALA A 61 -1.82 -6.68 3.56
CA ALA A 61 -1.37 -5.73 4.57
C ALA A 61 -0.51 -6.42 5.64
N GLN A 62 -0.92 -7.59 6.12
CA GLN A 62 -0.11 -8.37 7.06
C GLN A 62 1.19 -8.88 6.43
N THR A 63 1.15 -9.35 5.18
CA THR A 63 2.35 -9.75 4.42
C THR A 63 3.33 -8.58 4.28
N ILE A 64 2.84 -7.38 3.95
CA ILE A 64 3.66 -6.17 3.82
C ILE A 64 4.36 -5.85 5.15
N VAL A 65 3.63 -5.86 6.27
CA VAL A 65 4.22 -5.53 7.59
C VAL A 65 5.17 -6.62 8.07
N LYS A 66 4.79 -7.89 7.97
CA LYS A 66 5.54 -9.02 8.54
C LYS A 66 6.65 -9.55 7.63
N GLY A 67 6.65 -9.17 6.36
CA GLY A 67 7.49 -9.79 5.35
C GLY A 67 6.89 -11.09 4.82
N SER A 68 7.57 -11.70 3.85
CA SER A 68 7.11 -12.94 3.19
C SER A 68 8.27 -13.70 2.56
N VAL A 69 8.15 -15.02 2.49
CA VAL A 69 9.08 -15.90 1.77
C VAL A 69 8.31 -17.14 1.27
N GLY A 70 8.74 -17.74 0.16
CA GLY A 70 8.20 -18.99 -0.36
C GLY A 70 6.98 -18.86 -1.28
N VAL A 71 6.20 -17.78 -1.18
CA VAL A 71 5.00 -17.58 -2.04
C VAL A 71 5.35 -17.29 -3.50
N TRP A 72 6.44 -16.54 -3.71
CA TRP A 72 6.90 -16.08 -5.03
C TRP A 72 8.31 -16.59 -5.39
N GLY A 73 8.92 -17.38 -4.50
CA GLY A 73 10.28 -17.88 -4.63
C GLY A 73 11.04 -17.83 -3.30
N ASN A 74 12.35 -18.04 -3.39
CA ASN A 74 13.22 -18.18 -2.22
C ASN A 74 13.77 -16.83 -1.73
N VAL A 75 13.55 -15.74 -2.45
CA VAL A 75 13.98 -14.39 -2.05
C VAL A 75 12.98 -13.87 -1.00
N PRO A 76 13.41 -13.59 0.25
CA PRO A 76 12.52 -13.09 1.28
C PRO A 76 12.25 -11.59 1.08
N MET A 77 11.00 -11.17 1.21
CA MET A 77 10.61 -9.78 1.46
C MET A 77 10.78 -9.49 2.95
N PRO A 78 11.67 -8.56 3.35
CA PRO A 78 11.85 -8.20 4.75
C PRO A 78 10.58 -7.61 5.39
N ALA A 79 10.50 -7.69 6.71
CA ALA A 79 9.44 -7.01 7.46
C ALA A 79 9.56 -5.48 7.32
N ASN A 80 8.48 -4.83 6.92
CA ASN A 80 8.42 -3.37 6.78
C ASN A 80 7.96 -2.72 8.10
N THR A 81 8.81 -2.77 9.12
CA THR A 81 8.50 -2.31 10.50
C THR A 81 8.19 -0.82 10.61
N GLN A 82 8.50 -0.03 9.58
CA GLN A 82 8.22 1.40 9.49
C GLN A 82 6.81 1.72 8.95
N LEU A 83 6.03 0.70 8.58
CA LEU A 83 4.65 0.86 8.13
C LEU A 83 3.69 0.66 9.30
N THR A 84 2.74 1.58 9.42
CA THR A 84 1.55 1.35 10.23
C THR A 84 0.59 0.38 9.53
N ASN A 85 -0.30 -0.25 10.30
CA ASN A 85 -1.33 -1.13 9.73
C ASN A 85 -2.24 -0.37 8.73
N ALA A 86 -2.51 0.92 8.98
CA ALA A 86 -3.32 1.74 8.08
C ALA A 86 -2.62 2.02 6.74
N GLU A 87 -1.32 2.33 6.78
CA GLU A 87 -0.51 2.51 5.57
C GLU A 87 -0.40 1.20 4.78
N ALA A 88 -0.18 0.07 5.48
CA ALA A 88 -0.12 -1.25 4.83
C ALA A 88 -1.44 -1.63 4.16
N SER A 89 -2.58 -1.32 4.80
CA SER A 89 -3.91 -1.51 4.19
C SER A 89 -4.10 -0.63 2.96
N THR A 90 -3.68 0.64 3.02
CA THR A 90 -3.71 1.57 1.88
C THR A 90 -2.90 1.02 0.70
N LEU A 91 -1.69 0.53 0.97
CA LEU A 91 -0.84 -0.11 -0.05
C LEU A 91 -1.48 -1.37 -0.61
N ALA A 92 -2.05 -2.23 0.22
CA ALA A 92 -2.72 -3.45 -0.24
C ALA A 92 -3.91 -3.14 -1.16
N HIS A 93 -4.75 -2.17 -0.80
CA HIS A 93 -5.83 -1.69 -1.67
C HIS A 93 -5.30 -1.16 -3.00
N TRP A 94 -4.25 -0.34 -2.96
CA TRP A 94 -3.65 0.20 -4.16
C TRP A 94 -3.05 -0.89 -5.05
N ILE A 95 -2.31 -1.86 -4.48
CA ILE A 95 -1.75 -2.99 -5.23
C ILE A 95 -2.85 -3.78 -5.94
N LEU A 96 -3.95 -4.10 -5.26
CA LEU A 96 -5.07 -4.84 -5.86
C LEU A 96 -5.79 -4.07 -6.98
N SER A 97 -5.60 -2.75 -7.06
CA SER A 97 -6.10 -1.92 -8.17
C SER A 97 -5.18 -1.92 -9.40
N ARG A 98 -3.96 -2.47 -9.29
CA ARG A 98 -2.96 -2.54 -10.38
C ARG A 98 -3.23 -3.69 -11.35
N LYS A 99 -4.42 -3.76 -11.93
CA LYS A 99 -4.80 -4.79 -12.92
C LYS A 99 -4.46 -4.40 -14.35
#